data_AF-A0A413SLN2-F1
#
_entry.id   AF-A0A413SLN2-F1
#
_cell.length_a   1.000
_cell.length_b   1.000
_cell.length_c   1.000
_cell.angle_alpha   90.00
_cell.angle_beta   90.00
_cell.angle_gamma   90.00
#
_symmetry.space_group_name_H-M   'P 1'
#
loop_
_entity.id
_entity.type
_entity.pdbx_description
1 polymer ?
#
loop_
_entity_poly.entity_id
_entity_poly.type
_entity_poly.pdbx_seq_one_letter_code
_entity_poly.pdbx_strand_id
1 'polypeptide(L)'
;MKKSASAVSVIGGADGPTSIFFKKNAKLTLKQKIQRAKNKIKRFYVDKTLSCESHSLDEVIEYIVNRYRFAEVDKDAEEFPEEYQQMRASFIIQYAPELLGESTACPKLKSESPKDVEAYIRQSEERMQRAMEIPSTEFDIDFHKFKKAFDDINDTMYIVIEKKYAYIGGGAGGNKKVVKNFQSIYKDIYRYYGVTKEDKVSKSERYKDVVRTLSQ
;
A
#
# COMPACT_ATOMS: atom_id res chain seq x y z
N MET A 1 6.60 -25.69 37.34
CA MET A 1 7.16 -25.53 35.98
C MET A 1 7.67 -24.09 35.81
N LYS A 2 9.00 -23.88 35.83
CA LYS A 2 9.62 -22.57 35.62
C LYS A 2 9.50 -22.19 34.14
N LYS A 3 8.89 -21.03 33.85
CA LYS A 3 8.90 -20.42 32.50
C LYS A 3 10.31 -19.90 32.24
N SER A 4 10.97 -20.37 31.19
CA SER A 4 12.24 -19.81 30.74
C SER A 4 12.01 -18.43 30.14
N ALA A 5 12.80 -17.45 30.56
CA ALA A 5 12.77 -16.09 30.05
C ALA A 5 13.26 -16.09 28.59
N SER A 6 12.40 -15.67 27.66
CA SER A 6 12.81 -15.33 26.30
C SER A 6 13.79 -14.16 26.34
N ALA A 7 14.82 -14.18 25.49
CA ALA A 7 15.89 -13.17 25.43
C ALA A 7 15.33 -11.74 25.51
N VAL A 8 15.57 -11.10 26.64
CA VAL A 8 15.27 -9.68 26.90
C VAL A 8 16.52 -8.91 26.51
N SER A 9 16.40 -7.97 25.57
CA SER A 9 17.40 -6.91 25.44
C SER A 9 16.90 -5.75 26.31
N VAL A 10 17.61 -5.51 27.41
CA VAL A 10 17.40 -4.32 28.25
C VAL A 10 18.34 -3.26 27.73
N ILE A 11 17.79 -2.18 27.15
CA ILE A 11 18.56 -0.98 26.85
C ILE A 11 18.29 -0.03 28.01
N GLY A 12 19.30 0.24 28.83
CA GLY A 12 19.21 1.14 29.97
C GLY A 12 19.29 2.60 29.53
N GLY A 13 18.24 3.37 29.80
CA GLY A 13 18.17 4.83 29.65
C GLY A 13 17.26 5.42 30.73
N ALA A 14 17.42 6.71 31.01
CA ALA A 14 17.02 7.39 32.26
C ALA A 14 15.53 7.32 32.66
N ASP A 15 14.63 6.87 31.80
CA ASP A 15 13.19 6.67 32.09
C ASP A 15 12.82 5.25 32.54
N GLY A 16 13.82 4.48 32.98
CA GLY A 16 13.63 3.07 33.33
C GLY A 16 13.59 2.15 32.10
N PRO A 17 13.70 0.83 32.30
CA PRO A 17 13.90 -0.09 31.19
C PRO A 17 12.65 -0.19 30.30
N THR A 18 12.68 0.49 29.15
CA THR A 18 11.74 0.21 28.06
C THR A 18 12.12 -1.14 27.44
N SER A 19 11.31 -2.16 27.71
CA SER A 19 11.52 -3.51 27.18
C SER A 19 10.79 -3.67 25.84
N ILE A 20 11.54 -3.71 24.74
CA ILE A 20 11.00 -4.08 23.42
C ILE A 20 10.98 -5.60 23.33
N PHE A 21 9.78 -6.19 23.36
CA PHE A 21 9.61 -7.64 23.26
C PHE A 21 9.62 -8.11 21.80
N PHE A 22 10.80 -8.39 21.25
CA PHE A 22 10.90 -9.28 20.09
C PHE A 22 10.63 -10.71 20.55
N LYS A 23 9.38 -11.16 20.44
CA LYS A 23 9.06 -12.55 20.72
C LYS A 23 9.54 -13.44 19.57
N LYS A 24 10.87 -13.66 19.49
CA LYS A 24 11.46 -14.78 18.75
C LYS A 24 10.74 -16.04 19.24
N ASN A 25 10.15 -16.79 18.31
CA ASN A 25 9.35 -17.99 18.58
C ASN A 25 8.01 -17.76 19.31
N ALA A 26 7.32 -16.64 19.05
CA ALA A 26 5.93 -16.46 19.47
C ALA A 26 5.03 -17.56 18.92
N LYS A 27 4.67 -18.55 19.75
CA LYS A 27 3.59 -19.48 19.42
C LYS A 27 2.33 -18.67 19.16
N LEU A 28 1.79 -18.81 17.94
CA LEU A 28 0.55 -18.16 17.52
C LEU A 28 -0.60 -18.56 18.46
N THR A 29 -1.46 -17.61 18.77
CA THR A 29 -2.71 -17.88 19.49
C THR A 29 -3.62 -18.76 18.63
N LEU A 30 -4.55 -19.48 19.26
CA LEU A 30 -5.53 -20.29 18.54
C LEU A 30 -6.32 -19.43 17.53
N LYS A 31 -6.72 -18.21 17.92
CA LYS A 31 -7.38 -17.23 17.05
C LYS A 31 -6.53 -16.90 15.81
N GLN A 32 -5.23 -16.66 15.98
CA GLN A 32 -4.31 -16.41 14.87
C GLN A 32 -4.14 -17.62 13.96
N LYS A 33 -4.06 -18.84 14.53
CA LYS A 33 -3.98 -20.09 13.74
C LYS A 33 -5.24 -20.28 12.89
N ILE A 34 -6.42 -20.08 13.48
CA ILE A 34 -7.70 -20.15 12.76
C ILE A 34 -7.77 -19.11 11.65
N GLN A 35 -7.38 -17.85 11.94
CA GLN A 35 -7.38 -16.80 10.91
C GLN A 35 -6.42 -17.12 9.76
N ARG A 36 -5.23 -17.64 10.06
CA ARG A 36 -4.28 -18.09 9.02
C ARG A 36 -4.85 -19.23 8.18
N ALA A 37 -5.50 -20.21 8.81
CA ALA A 37 -6.15 -21.30 8.09
C ALA A 37 -7.26 -20.79 7.17
N LYS A 38 -8.14 -19.90 7.66
CA LYS A 38 -9.18 -19.25 6.85
C LYS A 38 -8.59 -18.48 5.67
N ASN A 39 -7.55 -17.67 5.91
CA ASN A 39 -6.88 -16.91 4.85
C ASN A 39 -6.22 -17.83 3.81
N LYS A 40 -5.63 -18.96 4.24
CA LYS A 40 -5.05 -19.97 3.34
C LYS A 40 -6.14 -20.61 2.46
N ILE A 41 -7.29 -20.94 3.04
CA ILE A 41 -8.44 -21.47 2.30
C ILE A 41 -8.95 -20.45 1.29
N LYS A 42 -9.14 -19.18 1.69
CA LYS A 42 -9.54 -18.10 0.75
C LYS A 42 -8.57 -17.98 -0.43
N ARG A 43 -7.26 -17.92 -0.16
CA ARG A 43 -6.23 -17.84 -1.20
C ARG A 43 -6.24 -19.04 -2.13
N PHE A 44 -6.45 -20.23 -1.60
CA PHE A 44 -6.57 -21.45 -2.41
C PHE A 44 -7.75 -21.35 -3.39
N TYR A 45 -8.93 -20.92 -2.92
CA TYR A 45 -10.08 -20.77 -3.82
C TYR A 45 -9.85 -19.69 -4.87
N VAL A 46 -9.31 -18.53 -4.49
CA VAL A 46 -8.96 -17.46 -5.45
C VAL A 46 -8.01 -17.98 -6.52
N ASP A 47 -6.92 -18.67 -6.15
CA ASP A 47 -5.96 -19.22 -7.12
C ASP A 47 -6.63 -20.21 -8.09
N LYS A 48 -7.57 -21.03 -7.60
CA LYS A 48 -8.30 -22.01 -8.41
C LYS A 48 -9.36 -21.40 -9.33
N THR A 49 -10.04 -20.34 -8.92
CA THR A 49 -11.17 -19.77 -9.67
C THR A 49 -10.81 -18.55 -10.50
N LEU A 50 -9.64 -17.94 -10.26
CA LEU A 50 -9.14 -16.84 -11.06
C LEU A 50 -9.03 -17.29 -12.52
N SER A 51 -9.61 -16.59 -13.47
CA SER A 51 -9.38 -16.86 -14.90
C SER A 51 -7.95 -16.47 -15.28
N CYS A 52 -7.49 -16.91 -16.45
CA CYS A 52 -6.21 -16.47 -17.01
C CYS A 52 -6.42 -15.40 -18.09
N GLU A 53 -7.47 -14.60 -17.92
CA GLU A 53 -7.77 -13.44 -18.75
C GLU A 53 -7.24 -12.21 -18.01
N SER A 54 -6.56 -11.34 -18.75
CA SER A 54 -5.86 -10.20 -18.18
C SER A 54 -6.09 -8.97 -19.06
N HIS A 55 -6.26 -7.82 -18.43
CA HIS A 55 -6.43 -6.53 -19.11
C HIS A 55 -5.27 -5.58 -18.78
N SER A 56 -4.96 -4.69 -19.70
CA SER A 56 -4.05 -3.55 -19.50
C SER A 56 -4.63 -2.57 -18.48
N LEU A 57 -3.78 -1.66 -17.97
CA LEU A 57 -4.26 -0.62 -17.06
C LEU A 57 -5.13 0.43 -17.76
N ASP A 58 -4.94 0.65 -19.06
CA ASP A 58 -5.84 1.51 -19.85
C ASP A 58 -7.25 0.91 -19.92
N GLU A 59 -7.37 -0.39 -20.20
CA GLU A 59 -8.66 -1.09 -20.16
C GLU A 59 -9.28 -1.05 -18.75
N VAL A 60 -8.47 -1.17 -17.69
CA VAL A 60 -8.96 -1.03 -16.31
C VAL A 60 -9.47 0.39 -16.04
N ILE A 61 -8.78 1.43 -16.53
CA ILE A 61 -9.23 2.82 -16.44
C ILE A 61 -10.58 2.99 -17.14
N GLU A 62 -10.70 2.52 -18.38
CA GLU A 62 -11.96 2.56 -19.11
C GLU A 62 -13.07 1.81 -18.35
N TYR A 63 -12.75 0.67 -17.76
CA TYR A 63 -13.69 -0.13 -16.98
C TYR A 63 -14.21 0.61 -15.74
N ILE A 64 -13.34 1.28 -14.96
CA ILE A 64 -13.77 2.02 -13.77
C ILE A 64 -14.63 3.24 -14.12
N VAL A 65 -14.29 3.94 -15.21
CA VAL A 65 -15.06 5.09 -15.70
C VAL A 65 -16.42 4.63 -16.21
N ASN A 66 -16.45 3.62 -17.08
CA ASN A 66 -17.68 3.18 -17.74
C ASN A 66 -18.62 2.40 -16.82
N ARG A 67 -18.10 1.48 -16.02
CA ARG A 67 -18.94 0.62 -15.16
C ARG A 67 -19.32 1.31 -13.86
N TYR A 68 -18.36 1.98 -13.23
CA TYR A 68 -18.52 2.49 -11.88
C TYR A 68 -18.69 4.01 -11.82
N ARG A 69 -18.61 4.71 -12.96
CA ARG A 69 -18.81 6.18 -13.04
C ARG A 69 -17.85 6.92 -12.11
N PHE A 70 -16.61 6.46 -12.05
CA PHE A 70 -15.54 7.27 -11.52
C PHE A 70 -15.15 8.33 -12.55
N ALA A 71 -14.79 9.52 -12.09
CA ALA A 71 -14.22 10.57 -12.91
C ALA A 71 -12.74 10.71 -12.57
N GLU A 72 -11.92 10.94 -13.59
CA GLU A 72 -10.51 11.28 -13.37
C GLU A 72 -10.41 12.65 -12.70
N VAL A 73 -9.51 12.76 -11.73
CA VAL A 73 -9.23 14.01 -11.03
C VAL A 73 -8.33 14.86 -11.92
N ASP A 74 -8.66 16.14 -12.02
CA ASP A 74 -7.83 17.10 -12.76
C ASP A 74 -6.42 17.15 -12.17
N LYS A 75 -5.40 17.22 -13.03
CA LYS A 75 -4.01 17.33 -12.60
C LYS A 75 -3.71 18.66 -11.90
N ASP A 76 -4.53 19.67 -12.18
CA ASP A 76 -4.46 20.99 -11.55
C ASP A 76 -5.27 21.08 -10.24
N ALA A 77 -5.94 19.98 -9.82
CA ALA A 77 -6.63 19.93 -8.54
C ALA A 77 -5.64 20.04 -7.37
N GLU A 78 -6.04 20.73 -6.29
CA GLU A 78 -5.18 21.06 -5.15
C GLU A 78 -4.49 19.83 -4.53
N GLU A 79 -5.20 18.70 -4.42
CA GLU A 79 -4.63 17.48 -3.84
C GLU A 79 -3.72 16.67 -4.77
N PHE A 80 -3.76 16.92 -6.08
CA PHE A 80 -3.07 16.08 -7.06
C PHE A 80 -1.54 16.18 -6.97
N PRO A 81 -0.93 17.39 -6.91
CA PRO A 81 0.53 17.53 -6.81
C PRO A 81 1.10 16.83 -5.57
N GLU A 82 0.46 16.97 -4.41
CA GLU A 82 0.95 16.35 -3.17
C GLU A 82 0.93 14.82 -3.26
N GLU A 83 -0.17 14.22 -3.73
CA GLU A 83 -0.26 12.77 -3.85
C GLU A 83 0.70 12.20 -4.92
N TYR A 84 0.87 12.91 -6.03
CA TYR A 84 1.88 12.57 -7.04
C TYR A 84 3.29 12.58 -6.43
N GLN A 85 3.66 13.64 -5.70
CA GLN A 85 4.98 13.76 -5.06
C GLN A 85 5.21 12.63 -4.05
N GLN A 86 4.23 12.36 -3.19
CA GLN A 86 4.31 11.30 -2.20
C GLN A 86 4.47 9.91 -2.83
N MET A 87 3.68 9.61 -3.87
CA MET A 87 3.77 8.33 -4.57
C MET A 87 5.12 8.21 -5.30
N ARG A 88 5.54 9.26 -6.01
CA ARG A 88 6.79 9.27 -6.75
C ARG A 88 7.98 9.05 -5.82
N ALA A 89 8.03 9.74 -4.68
CA ALA A 89 9.08 9.54 -3.69
C ALA A 89 9.08 8.12 -3.11
N SER A 90 7.91 7.56 -2.81
CA SER A 90 7.78 6.16 -2.37
C SER A 90 8.32 5.19 -3.41
N PHE A 91 8.05 5.44 -4.69
CA PHE A 91 8.47 4.57 -5.79
C PHE A 91 9.97 4.69 -6.07
N ILE A 92 10.58 5.87 -5.90
CA ILE A 92 12.03 6.01 -5.93
C ILE A 92 12.67 5.13 -4.85
N ILE A 93 12.16 5.19 -3.62
CA ILE A 93 12.68 4.36 -2.51
C ILE A 93 12.59 2.86 -2.81
N GLN A 94 11.52 2.45 -3.49
CA GLN A 94 11.26 1.05 -3.78
C GLN A 94 12.01 0.52 -5.00
N TYR A 95 12.11 1.31 -6.06
CA TYR A 95 12.54 0.85 -7.38
C TYR A 95 13.87 1.46 -7.86
N ALA A 96 14.27 2.62 -7.32
CA ALA A 96 15.52 3.29 -7.65
C ALA A 96 16.17 3.96 -6.42
N PRO A 97 16.36 3.23 -5.29
CA PRO A 97 16.87 3.81 -4.05
C PRO A 97 18.25 4.44 -4.21
N GLU A 98 19.07 3.93 -5.13
CA GLU A 98 20.40 4.47 -5.46
C GLU A 98 20.39 5.95 -5.84
N LEU A 99 19.30 6.44 -6.44
CA LEU A 99 19.15 7.86 -6.80
C LEU A 99 19.08 8.77 -5.57
N LEU A 100 18.72 8.23 -4.40
CA LEU A 100 18.66 8.99 -3.16
C LEU A 100 20.00 9.05 -2.41
N GLY A 101 21.00 8.27 -2.83
CA GLY A 101 22.30 8.18 -2.16
C GLY A 101 22.16 7.93 -0.65
N GLU A 102 22.78 8.78 0.17
CA GLU A 102 22.71 8.70 1.64
C GLU A 102 21.28 8.88 2.22
N SER A 103 20.35 9.46 1.45
CA SER A 103 18.94 9.63 1.84
C SER A 103 18.08 8.38 1.71
N THR A 104 18.64 7.28 1.22
CA THR A 104 17.92 6.01 1.10
C THR A 104 17.41 5.52 2.45
N ALA A 105 18.18 5.76 3.52
CA ALA A 105 17.85 5.28 4.85
C ALA A 105 16.56 5.93 5.38
N CYS A 106 15.60 5.08 5.77
CA CYS A 106 14.39 5.56 6.43
C CYS A 106 14.77 6.20 7.78
N PRO A 107 14.33 7.46 8.05
CA PRO A 107 14.57 8.10 9.33
C PRO A 107 14.03 7.23 10.47
N LYS A 108 14.70 7.25 11.62
CA LYS A 108 14.24 6.54 12.82
C LYS A 108 13.94 7.56 13.90
N LEU A 109 12.74 7.48 14.45
CA LEU A 109 12.39 8.27 15.62
C LEU A 109 13.23 7.79 16.81
N LYS A 110 14.00 8.69 17.40
CA LYS A 110 14.90 8.38 18.53
C LYS A 110 14.15 8.33 19.85
N SER A 111 13.25 9.29 20.08
CA SER A 111 12.37 9.37 21.24
C SER A 111 11.11 10.18 20.91
N GLU A 112 10.13 10.17 21.82
CA GLU A 112 8.92 11.00 21.73
C GLU A 112 9.15 12.45 22.22
N SER A 113 10.41 12.83 22.53
CA SER A 113 10.71 14.21 22.89
C SER A 113 10.42 15.15 21.70
N PRO A 114 9.90 16.37 21.93
CA PRO A 114 9.59 17.31 20.84
C PRO A 114 10.76 17.54 19.89
N LYS A 115 11.99 17.64 20.42
CA LYS A 115 13.21 17.83 19.63
C LYS A 115 13.52 16.65 18.71
N ASP A 116 13.36 15.41 19.18
CA ASP A 116 13.61 14.22 18.35
C ASP A 116 12.50 14.02 17.32
N VAL A 117 11.26 14.39 17.65
CA VAL A 117 10.13 14.40 16.72
C VAL A 117 10.35 15.44 15.61
N GLU A 118 10.73 16.68 15.96
CA GLU A 118 11.05 17.73 14.98
C GLU A 118 12.22 17.33 14.08
N ALA A 119 13.28 16.74 14.63
CA ALA A 119 14.41 16.25 13.84
C ALA A 119 14.00 15.12 12.88
N TYR A 120 13.11 14.22 13.30
CA TYR A 120 12.56 13.16 12.46
C TYR A 120 11.68 13.71 11.32
N ILE A 121 10.83 14.70 11.62
CA ILE A 121 9.98 15.37 10.62
C ILE A 121 10.86 16.04 9.58
N ARG A 122 11.83 16.86 10.00
CA ARG A 122 12.77 17.53 9.10
C ARG A 122 13.54 16.54 8.22
N GLN A 123 14.02 15.43 8.79
CA GLN A 123 14.72 14.39 8.01
C GLN A 123 13.79 13.73 6.97
N SER A 124 12.50 13.57 7.29
CA SER A 124 11.51 13.04 6.36
C SER A 124 11.20 14.03 5.23
N GLU A 125 11.10 15.31 5.54
CA GLU A 125 10.90 16.40 4.57
C GLU A 125 12.12 16.53 3.63
N GLU A 126 13.34 16.54 4.16
CA GLU A 126 14.57 16.56 3.36
C GLU A 126 14.66 15.38 2.38
N ARG A 127 14.19 14.20 2.82
CA ARG A 127 14.15 13.01 1.98
C ARG A 127 13.12 13.13 0.86
N MET A 128 11.94 13.69 1.16
CA MET A 128 10.92 14.00 0.17
C MET A 128 11.43 15.03 -0.86
N GLN A 129 12.06 16.10 -0.37
CA GLN A 129 12.63 17.16 -1.20
C GLN A 129 13.68 16.61 -2.16
N ARG A 130 14.63 15.81 -1.66
CA ARG A 130 15.63 15.14 -2.51
C ARG A 130 15.00 14.22 -3.54
N ALA A 131 13.94 13.49 -3.18
CA ALA A 131 13.23 12.66 -4.15
C ALA A 131 12.63 13.52 -5.28
N MET A 132 12.13 14.72 -4.97
CA MET A 132 11.56 15.64 -5.95
C MET A 132 12.60 16.42 -6.76
N GLU A 133 13.84 16.55 -6.28
CA GLU A 133 14.96 17.12 -7.03
C GLU A 133 15.48 16.19 -8.13
N ILE A 134 15.24 14.89 -8.03
CA ILE A 134 15.56 13.93 -9.09
C ILE A 134 14.76 14.32 -10.35
N PRO A 135 15.40 14.53 -11.51
CA PRO A 135 14.70 14.88 -12.74
C PRO A 135 13.67 13.82 -13.17
N SER A 136 12.55 14.26 -13.75
CA SER A 136 11.54 13.33 -14.30
C SER A 136 12.06 12.49 -15.46
N THR A 137 13.12 12.96 -16.15
CA THR A 137 13.83 12.20 -17.17
C THR A 137 14.61 11.00 -16.61
N GLU A 138 15.00 11.05 -15.33
CA GLU A 138 15.69 9.94 -14.65
C GLU A 138 14.69 8.99 -13.99
N PHE A 139 13.69 9.54 -13.30
CA PHE A 139 12.64 8.75 -12.67
C PHE A 139 11.32 9.50 -12.66
N ASP A 140 10.26 8.84 -13.12
CA ASP A 140 8.93 9.43 -13.11
C ASP A 140 7.86 8.34 -13.13
N ILE A 141 6.65 8.68 -12.69
CA ILE A 141 5.49 7.79 -12.61
C ILE A 141 4.37 8.26 -13.53
N ASP A 142 3.53 7.33 -14.00
CA ASP A 142 2.33 7.66 -14.77
C ASP A 142 1.10 7.55 -13.86
N PHE A 143 0.89 8.59 -13.05
CA PHE A 143 -0.09 8.65 -11.97
C PHE A 143 -1.46 9.14 -12.45
N HIS A 144 -2.48 8.35 -12.15
CA HIS A 144 -3.88 8.67 -12.39
C HIS A 144 -4.68 8.47 -11.11
N LYS A 145 -5.55 9.44 -10.80
CA LYS A 145 -6.48 9.36 -9.69
C LYS A 145 -7.90 9.52 -10.17
N PHE A 146 -8.78 8.68 -9.66
CA PHE A 146 -10.19 8.68 -9.99
C PHE A 146 -11.02 8.81 -8.74
N LYS A 147 -12.02 9.68 -8.74
CA LYS A 147 -12.96 9.88 -7.64
C LYS A 147 -14.39 9.56 -8.07
N LYS A 148 -15.18 9.09 -7.11
CA LYS A 148 -16.62 8.95 -7.27
C LYS A 148 -17.32 10.06 -6.48
N ALA A 149 -18.28 10.72 -7.11
CA ALA A 149 -19.10 11.74 -6.46
C ALA A 149 -20.15 11.10 -5.53
N PHE A 150 -20.43 11.77 -4.41
CA PHE A 150 -21.45 11.44 -3.43
C PHE A 150 -22.20 12.70 -3.01
N ASP A 151 -23.44 12.53 -2.56
CA ASP A 151 -24.25 13.64 -2.04
C ASP A 151 -23.77 14.10 -0.65
N ASP A 152 -23.26 13.16 0.16
CA ASP A 152 -22.66 13.46 1.47
C ASP A 152 -21.17 13.76 1.30
N ILE A 153 -20.76 14.95 1.72
CA ILE A 153 -19.36 15.40 1.67
C ILE A 153 -18.40 14.52 2.49
N ASN A 154 -18.91 13.78 3.49
CA ASN A 154 -18.11 12.85 4.29
C ASN A 154 -17.89 11.50 3.59
N ASP A 155 -18.70 11.18 2.58
CA ASP A 155 -18.57 9.95 1.80
C ASP A 155 -17.54 10.16 0.69
N THR A 156 -16.53 9.30 0.70
CA THR A 156 -15.43 9.37 -0.27
C THR A 156 -15.14 8.00 -0.84
N MET A 157 -14.79 7.97 -2.12
CA MET A 157 -14.28 6.77 -2.78
C MET A 157 -13.32 7.21 -3.89
N TYR A 158 -12.13 6.62 -3.90
CA TYR A 158 -11.13 6.91 -4.90
C TYR A 158 -10.37 5.64 -5.29
N ILE A 159 -9.88 5.63 -6.54
CA ILE A 159 -8.98 4.64 -7.10
C ILE A 159 -7.77 5.39 -7.62
N VAL A 160 -6.59 4.83 -7.39
CA VAL A 160 -5.33 5.34 -7.94
C VAL A 160 -4.75 4.25 -8.83
N ILE A 161 -4.30 4.63 -10.02
CA ILE A 161 -3.62 3.75 -10.95
C ILE A 161 -2.29 4.42 -11.32
N GLU A 162 -1.20 3.68 -11.16
CA GLU A 162 0.10 4.08 -11.68
C GLU A 162 0.54 3.04 -12.71
N LYS A 163 0.78 3.48 -13.95
CA LYS A 163 0.94 2.55 -15.08
C LYS A 163 2.33 1.95 -15.22
N LYS A 164 3.41 2.69 -14.92
CA LYS A 164 4.79 2.24 -15.20
C LYS A 164 5.21 1.08 -14.31
N TYR A 165 4.77 1.08 -13.04
CA TYR A 165 5.07 0.06 -12.04
C TYR A 165 3.85 -0.82 -11.71
N ALA A 166 2.80 -0.72 -12.52
CA ALA A 166 1.60 -1.55 -12.49
C ALA A 166 0.89 -1.56 -11.13
N TYR A 167 0.75 -0.39 -10.51
CA TYR A 167 0.13 -0.23 -9.20
C TYR A 167 -1.36 0.14 -9.32
N ILE A 168 -2.19 -0.54 -8.53
CA ILE A 168 -3.59 -0.17 -8.31
C ILE A 168 -3.77 0.01 -6.80
N GLY A 169 -4.32 1.17 -6.43
CA GLY A 169 -4.63 1.54 -5.06
C GLY A 169 -6.02 2.15 -4.96
N GLY A 170 -6.47 2.42 -3.75
CA GLY A 170 -7.72 3.12 -3.54
C GLY A 170 -8.17 3.08 -2.09
N GLY A 171 -9.19 3.88 -1.80
CA GLY A 171 -9.77 3.98 -0.47
C GLY A 171 -11.20 4.46 -0.52
N ALA A 172 -11.90 4.28 0.60
CA ALA A 172 -13.20 4.86 0.83
C ALA A 172 -13.36 5.26 2.29
N GLY A 173 -14.08 6.36 2.51
CA GLY A 173 -14.42 6.91 3.82
C GLY A 173 -15.91 7.21 3.95
N GLY A 174 -16.32 7.56 5.16
CA GLY A 174 -17.71 7.90 5.48
C GLY A 174 -18.55 6.67 5.86
N ASN A 175 -19.75 6.59 5.29
CA ASN A 175 -20.77 5.63 5.64
C ASN A 175 -20.30 4.17 5.44
N LYS A 176 -20.64 3.30 6.39
CA LYS A 176 -20.33 1.86 6.33
C LYS A 176 -20.82 1.18 5.05
N LYS A 177 -21.91 1.67 4.44
CA LYS A 177 -22.41 1.18 3.16
C LYS A 177 -21.46 1.55 2.01
N VAL A 178 -20.94 2.78 1.99
CA VAL A 178 -19.96 3.25 1.00
C VAL A 178 -18.68 2.45 1.10
N VAL A 179 -18.14 2.26 2.31
CA VAL A 179 -16.93 1.46 2.54
C VAL A 179 -17.11 0.00 2.11
N LYS A 180 -18.27 -0.62 2.41
CA LYS A 180 -18.57 -1.99 1.95
C LYS A 180 -18.71 -2.06 0.43
N ASN A 181 -19.36 -1.07 -0.19
CA ASN A 181 -19.52 -0.99 -1.63
C ASN A 181 -18.14 -0.89 -2.31
N PHE A 182 -17.25 -0.04 -1.78
CA PHE A 182 -15.89 0.08 -2.27
C PHE A 182 -15.15 -1.26 -2.26
N GLN A 183 -15.23 -2.05 -1.18
CA GLN A 183 -14.59 -3.37 -1.14
C GLN A 183 -15.09 -4.32 -2.24
N SER A 184 -16.38 -4.22 -2.60
CA SER A 184 -16.94 -5.01 -3.70
C SER A 184 -16.40 -4.54 -5.05
N ILE A 185 -16.43 -3.22 -5.29
CA ILE A 185 -15.91 -2.57 -6.51
C ILE A 185 -14.42 -2.87 -6.68
N TYR A 186 -13.62 -2.68 -5.64
CA TYR A 186 -12.18 -2.89 -5.66
C TYR A 186 -11.82 -4.34 -6.03
N LYS A 187 -12.54 -5.32 -5.46
CA LYS A 187 -12.34 -6.72 -5.85
C LYS A 187 -12.77 -7.00 -7.29
N ASP A 188 -13.83 -6.36 -7.76
CA ASP A 188 -14.25 -6.50 -9.15
C ASP A 188 -13.24 -5.91 -10.14
N ILE A 189 -12.67 -4.74 -9.82
CA ILE A 189 -11.56 -4.14 -10.58
C ILE A 189 -10.39 -5.11 -10.70
N TYR A 190 -9.99 -5.76 -9.61
CA TYR A 190 -8.90 -6.73 -9.63
C TYR A 190 -9.25 -8.05 -10.36
N ARG A 191 -10.52 -8.44 -10.39
CA ARG A 191 -10.96 -9.57 -11.23
C ARG A 191 -10.89 -9.21 -12.71
N TYR A 192 -11.30 -8.00 -13.06
CA TYR A 192 -11.20 -7.49 -14.42
C TYR A 192 -9.73 -7.33 -14.84
N TYR A 193 -8.90 -6.69 -14.01
CA TYR A 193 -7.46 -6.59 -14.27
C TYR A 193 -6.85 -7.98 -14.48
N GLY A 194 -7.15 -8.95 -13.61
CA GLY A 194 -6.86 -10.36 -13.88
C GLY A 194 -5.36 -10.66 -14.01
N VAL A 195 -5.06 -11.87 -14.50
CA VAL A 195 -3.69 -12.40 -14.62
C VAL A 195 -3.56 -13.23 -15.88
N THR A 196 -2.37 -13.28 -16.45
CA THR A 196 -2.04 -14.20 -17.55
C THR A 196 -1.78 -15.61 -17.03
N LYS A 197 -1.57 -16.58 -17.93
CA LYS A 197 -1.11 -17.92 -17.55
C LYS A 197 0.30 -17.87 -16.98
N GLU A 198 1.15 -17.05 -17.59
CA GLU A 198 2.54 -16.83 -17.25
C GLU A 198 2.67 -16.24 -15.84
N ASP A 199 1.81 -15.27 -15.49
CA ASP A 199 1.74 -14.69 -14.14
C ASP A 199 1.50 -15.76 -13.07
N LYS A 200 0.60 -16.71 -13.32
CA LYS A 200 0.28 -17.79 -12.38
C LYS A 200 1.42 -18.79 -12.22
N VAL A 201 2.12 -19.11 -13.31
CA VAL A 201 3.24 -20.05 -13.32
C VAL A 201 4.45 -19.44 -12.62
N SER A 202 4.82 -18.22 -13.02
CA SER A 202 5.97 -17.47 -12.48
C SER A 202 5.73 -16.90 -11.09
N LYS A 203 4.47 -16.81 -10.64
CA LYS A 203 4.07 -16.09 -9.43
C LYS A 203 4.55 -14.64 -9.48
N SER A 204 4.25 -13.95 -10.59
CA SER A 204 4.59 -12.55 -10.81
C SER A 204 4.02 -11.62 -9.73
N GLU A 205 4.51 -10.38 -9.65
CA GLU A 205 3.96 -9.38 -8.73
C GLU A 205 2.49 -9.09 -9.02
N ARG A 206 2.10 -9.03 -10.30
CA ARG A 206 0.68 -8.93 -10.70
C ARG A 206 -0.16 -10.05 -10.11
N TYR A 207 0.29 -11.31 -10.23
CA TYR A 207 -0.42 -12.44 -9.63
C TYR A 207 -0.50 -12.32 -8.10
N LYS A 208 0.62 -11.98 -7.44
CA LYS A 208 0.66 -11.82 -5.98
C LYS A 208 -0.31 -10.76 -5.52
N ASP A 209 -0.40 -9.63 -6.24
CA ASP A 209 -1.27 -8.53 -5.88
C ASP A 209 -2.75 -8.88 -6.08
N VAL A 210 -3.12 -9.45 -7.24
CA VAL A 210 -4.49 -9.92 -7.51
C VAL A 210 -4.95 -10.93 -6.47
N VAL A 211 -4.13 -11.96 -6.19
CA VAL A 211 -4.49 -12.97 -5.18
C VAL A 211 -4.57 -12.36 -3.78
N ARG A 212 -3.66 -11.45 -3.43
CA ARG A 212 -3.69 -10.74 -2.15
C ARG A 212 -5.01 -9.99 -1.99
N THR A 213 -5.38 -9.14 -2.95
CA THR A 213 -6.59 -8.31 -2.89
C THR A 213 -7.87 -9.14 -2.85
N LEU A 214 -8.00 -10.15 -3.70
CA LEU A 214 -9.19 -11.01 -3.74
C LEU A 214 -9.35 -11.89 -2.49
N SER A 215 -8.27 -12.12 -1.74
CA SER A 215 -8.27 -12.95 -0.53
C SER A 215 -8.59 -12.20 0.78
N GLN A 216 -8.68 -10.85 0.74
CA GLN A 216 -8.97 -10.04 1.93
C GLN A 216 -10.40 -10.28 2.45
#